data_AF-A0AAJ6NRA2-F1
#
_entry.id   AF-A0AAJ6NRA2-F1
#
_cell.length_a   1.000
_cell.length_b   1.000
_cell.length_c   1.000
_cell.angle_alpha   90.00
_cell.angle_beta   90.00
_cell.angle_gamma   90.00
#
_symmetry.space_group_name_H-M   'P 1'
#
loop_
_entity.id
_entity.type
_entity.pdbx_description
1 polymer ?
#
loop_
_entity_poly.entity_id
_entity_poly.type
_entity_poly.pdbx_seq_one_letter_code
_entity_poly.pdbx_strand_id
1 'polypeptide(L)'
;MKPKFEAMTNKELIAYILAHRDDDEAIRVLFGRRNPPDSEARWYGPMVAEDGTPIEENIRIAEEAIRQRVEQADKKRQDSQS
;
A
#
# COMPACT_ATOMS: atom_id res chain seq x y z
N MET A 1 -7.71 14.41 26.39
CA MET A 1 -7.86 12.95 26.19
C MET A 1 -7.59 12.66 24.73
N LYS A 2 -6.75 11.68 24.41
CA LYS A 2 -6.52 11.29 23.02
C LYS A 2 -7.73 10.53 22.46
N PRO A 3 -8.07 10.68 21.17
CA PRO A 3 -9.10 9.87 20.54
C PRO A 3 -8.72 8.39 20.52
N LYS A 4 -9.72 7.50 20.43
CA LYS A 4 -9.49 6.08 20.19
C LYS A 4 -9.24 5.84 18.71
N PHE A 5 -8.00 6.00 18.25
CA PHE A 5 -7.63 5.87 16.83
C PHE A 5 -8.02 4.51 16.23
N GLU A 6 -7.91 3.44 17.00
CA GLU A 6 -8.29 2.08 16.57
C GLU A 6 -9.78 1.96 16.19
N ALA A 7 -10.65 2.79 16.77
CA ALA A 7 -12.07 2.78 16.48
C ALA A 7 -12.44 3.66 15.26
N MET A 8 -11.52 4.50 14.77
CA MET A 8 -11.77 5.36 13.61
C MET A 8 -11.71 4.56 12.31
N THR A 9 -12.52 4.94 11.33
CA THR A 9 -12.31 4.55 9.94
C THR A 9 -11.01 5.14 9.39
N ASN A 10 -10.47 4.60 8.29
CA ASN A 10 -9.27 5.18 7.66
C ASN A 10 -9.50 6.63 7.22
N LYS A 11 -10.72 6.97 6.77
CA LYS A 11 -11.07 8.34 6.36
C LYS A 11 -11.00 9.32 7.54
N GLU A 12 -11.57 8.94 8.68
CA GLU A 12 -11.55 9.75 9.91
C GLU A 12 -10.13 9.90 10.46
N LEU A 13 -9.36 8.82 10.47
CA LEU A 13 -7.98 8.82 10.95
C LEU A 13 -7.07 9.69 10.06
N ILE A 14 -7.22 9.60 8.73
CA ILE A 14 -6.49 10.48 7.80
C ILE A 14 -6.86 11.95 8.02
N ALA A 15 -8.16 12.26 8.16
CA ALA A 15 -8.61 13.62 8.42
C ALA A 15 -8.02 14.19 9.73
N TYR A 16 -7.97 13.36 10.79
CA TYR A 16 -7.33 13.73 12.05
C TYR A 16 -5.84 14.03 11.87
N ILE A 17 -5.08 13.12 11.23
CA ILE A 17 -3.63 13.28 11.00
C ILE A 17 -3.33 14.54 10.18
N LEU A 18 -4.15 14.85 9.17
CA LEU A 18 -3.95 16.06 8.36
C LEU A 18 -4.08 17.34 9.17
N ALA A 19 -4.91 17.35 10.21
CA ALA A 19 -5.05 18.45 11.16
C ALA A 19 -4.04 18.39 12.32
N HIS A 20 -3.42 17.22 12.58
CA HIS A 20 -2.53 16.95 13.71
C HIS A 20 -1.28 16.21 13.23
N ARG A 21 -0.49 16.88 12.39
CA ARG A 21 0.59 16.24 11.62
C ARG A 21 1.74 15.68 12.47
N ASP A 22 1.84 16.09 13.73
CA ASP A 22 2.89 15.67 14.66
C ASP A 22 2.40 14.62 15.68
N ASP A 23 1.16 14.10 15.55
CA ASP A 23 0.67 13.03 16.43
C ASP A 23 1.14 11.67 15.92
N ASP A 24 2.37 11.31 16.31
CA ASP A 24 3.05 10.06 15.96
C ASP A 24 2.19 8.82 16.22
N GLU A 25 1.32 8.86 17.23
CA GLU A 25 0.45 7.75 17.57
C GLU A 25 -0.63 7.52 16.51
N ALA A 26 -1.28 8.59 16.04
CA ALA A 26 -2.27 8.51 14.99
C ALA A 26 -1.65 8.02 13.67
N ILE A 27 -0.45 8.53 13.35
CA ILE A 27 0.33 8.11 12.19
C ILE A 27 0.67 6.63 12.30
N ARG A 28 1.21 6.18 13.44
CA ARG A 28 1.56 4.77 13.68
C ARG A 28 0.36 3.84 13.50
N VAL A 29 -0.81 4.21 14.01
CA VAL A 29 -2.04 3.42 13.84
C VAL A 29 -2.45 3.34 12.38
N LEU A 30 -2.36 4.44 11.62
CA LEU A 30 -2.67 4.42 10.19
C LEU A 30 -1.73 3.47 9.42
N PHE A 31 -0.42 3.53 9.68
CA PHE A 31 0.56 2.64 9.05
C PHE A 31 0.45 1.19 9.51
N GLY A 32 0.06 0.96 10.77
CA GLY A 32 -0.19 -0.38 11.32
C GLY A 32 -1.37 -1.11 10.67
N ARG A 33 -2.30 -0.38 10.05
CA ARG A 33 -3.43 -0.94 9.28
C ARG A 33 -3.07 -1.38 7.86
N ARG A 34 -1.78 -1.36 7.48
CA ARG A 34 -1.34 -1.88 6.18
C ARG A 34 -1.80 -3.33 6.01
N ASN A 35 -2.43 -3.57 4.86
CA ASN A 35 -2.91 -4.88 4.42
C ASN A 35 -2.42 -5.07 2.98
N PRO A 36 -1.81 -6.21 2.62
CA PRO A 36 -1.51 -7.39 3.45
C PRO A 36 -0.45 -7.15 4.54
N PRO A 37 -0.42 -7.98 5.61
CA PRO A 37 0.73 -8.05 6.51
C PRO A 37 1.99 -8.45 5.73
N ASP A 38 3.17 -8.12 6.25
CA ASP A 38 4.44 -8.38 5.55
C ASP A 38 4.65 -9.87 5.19
N SER A 39 4.05 -10.79 5.94
CA SER A 39 4.05 -12.24 5.66
C SER A 39 3.31 -12.63 4.38
N GLU A 40 2.35 -11.82 3.95
CA GLU A 40 1.56 -11.98 2.73
C GLU A 40 1.99 -11.00 1.63
N ALA A 41 2.95 -10.11 1.92
CA ALA A 41 3.47 -9.16 0.97
C ALA A 41 4.35 -9.85 -0.07
N ARG A 42 4.10 -9.53 -1.35
CA ARG A 42 4.98 -9.95 -2.44
C ARG A 42 6.15 -8.96 -2.54
N TRP A 43 7.36 -9.47 -2.32
CA TRP A 43 8.60 -8.70 -2.45
C TRP A 43 9.16 -8.85 -3.86
N TYR A 44 9.70 -7.76 -4.40
CA TYR A 44 10.35 -7.72 -5.71
C TYR A 44 11.82 -7.40 -5.52
N GLY A 45 12.67 -8.00 -6.36
CA GLY A 45 14.10 -7.71 -6.38
C GLY A 45 14.39 -6.28 -6.89
N PRO A 46 15.65 -5.83 -6.77
CA PRO A 46 16.06 -4.54 -7.32
C PRO A 46 15.93 -4.51 -8.85
N MET A 47 15.47 -3.40 -9.42
CA MET A 47 15.30 -3.25 -10.87
C MET A 47 16.59 -2.90 -11.60
N VAL A 48 17.60 -2.46 -10.85
CA VAL A 48 18.91 -2.05 -11.34
C VAL A 48 19.99 -2.62 -10.44
N ALA A 49 21.13 -2.96 -11.01
CA ALA A 49 22.34 -3.30 -10.27
C ALA A 49 22.97 -2.03 -9.65
N GLU A 50 23.99 -2.21 -8.81
CA GLU A 50 24.68 -1.10 -8.14
C GLU A 50 25.31 -0.10 -9.11
N ASP A 51 25.73 -0.56 -10.29
CA ASP A 51 26.31 0.25 -11.37
C ASP A 51 25.25 0.94 -12.26
N GLY A 52 23.96 0.75 -11.94
CA GLY A 52 22.84 1.30 -12.69
C GLY A 52 22.39 0.45 -13.89
N THR A 53 23.04 -0.69 -14.15
CA THR A 53 22.63 -1.60 -15.22
C THR A 53 21.24 -2.19 -14.92
N PRO A 54 20.27 -2.16 -15.87
CA PRO A 54 18.97 -2.78 -15.67
C PRO A 54 19.05 -4.29 -15.42
N ILE A 55 18.28 -4.78 -14.45
CA ILE A 55 18.08 -6.22 -14.22
C ILE A 55 16.78 -6.61 -14.90
N GLU A 56 16.88 -6.93 -16.20
CA GLU A 56 15.74 -7.18 -17.09
C GLU A 56 14.75 -8.22 -16.55
N GLU A 57 15.24 -9.26 -15.87
CA GLU A 57 14.39 -10.29 -15.28
C GLU A 57 13.50 -9.73 -14.16
N ASN A 58 14.06 -8.92 -13.26
CA ASN A 58 13.30 -8.32 -12.16
C ASN A 58 12.29 -7.30 -12.68
N ILE A 59 12.68 -6.52 -13.70
CA ILE A 59 11.79 -5.59 -14.39
C ILE A 59 10.60 -6.35 -14.98
N ARG A 60 10.84 -7.42 -15.74
CA ARG A 60 9.79 -8.24 -16.32
C ARG A 60 8.82 -8.80 -15.27
N ILE A 61 9.35 -9.34 -14.16
CA ILE A 61 8.53 -9.87 -13.06
C ILE A 61 7.65 -8.78 -12.45
N ALA A 62 8.19 -7.57 -12.26
CA ALA A 62 7.44 -6.45 -11.71
C ALA A 62 6.37 -5.95 -12.68
N GLU A 63 6.70 -5.80 -13.96
CA GLU A 63 5.75 -5.39 -15.01
C GLU A 63 4.58 -6.36 -15.12
N GLU A 64 4.86 -7.66 -15.12
CA GLU A 64 3.81 -8.69 -15.19
C GLU A 64 2.89 -8.61 -13.97
N ALA A 65 3.46 -8.45 -12.76
CA ALA A 65 2.65 -8.38 -11.57
C ALA A 65 1.82 -7.09 -11.49
N ILE A 66 2.34 -5.96 -11.96
CA ILE A 66 1.58 -4.71 -12.10
C ILE A 66 0.40 -4.94 -13.05
N ARG A 67 0.64 -5.54 -14.21
CA ARG A 67 -0.39 -5.84 -15.21
C ARG A 67 -1.51 -6.70 -14.63
N GLN A 68 -1.15 -7.82 -13.99
CA GLN A 68 -2.11 -8.70 -13.33
C GLN A 68 -2.94 -7.95 -12.27
N ARG A 69 -2.32 -7.04 -11.52
CA ARG A 69 -3.01 -6.28 -10.48
C ARG A 69 -3.99 -5.24 -11.05
N VAL A 70 -3.64 -4.59 -12.15
CA VAL A 70 -4.55 -3.69 -12.87
C VAL A 70 -5.74 -4.47 -13.40
N GLU A 71 -5.52 -5.61 -14.06
CA GLU A 71 -6.60 -6.46 -14.57
C GLU A 71 -7.55 -6.94 -13.46
N GLN A 72 -7.01 -7.35 -12.30
CA GLN A 72 -7.83 -7.72 -11.15
C GLN A 72 -8.64 -6.55 -10.58
N ALA A 73 -8.06 -5.35 -10.56
CA ALA A 73 -8.76 -4.15 -10.10
C ALA A 73 -9.91 -3.78 -11.05
N ASP A 74 -9.70 -3.89 -12.36
CA ASP A 74 -10.72 -3.60 -13.37
C ASP A 74 -11.86 -4.62 -13.32
N LYS A 75 -11.56 -5.92 -13.17
CA LYS A 75 -12.59 -6.95 -12.94
C LYS A 75 -13.45 -6.64 -11.70
N LYS A 76 -12.81 -6.34 -10.55
CA LYS A 76 -13.54 -5.98 -9.32
C LYS A 76 -14.44 -4.76 -9.49
N ARG A 77 -14.02 -3.77 -10.29
CA ARG A 77 -14.83 -2.58 -10.59
C ARG A 77 -16.06 -2.95 -11.42
N GLN A 78 -15.91 -3.79 -12.44
CA GLN A 78 -17.02 -4.27 -13.26
C GLN A 78 -18.04 -5.09 -12.45
N ASP A 79 -17.55 -5.98 -11.59
CA ASP A 79 -18.40 -6.81 -10.71
C ASP A 79 -19.17 -5.97 -9.68
N SER A 80 -18.58 -4.87 -9.19
CA SER A 80 -19.24 -3.96 -8.23
C SER A 80 -20.29 -3.04 -8.87
N GLN A 81 -20.35 -3.00 -10.20
CA GLN A 81 -21.29 -2.16 -10.97
C GLN A 81 -22.45 -2.97 -11.59
N SER A 82 -22.43 -4.30 -11.48
CA SER A 82 -23.49 -5.21 -11.94
C SER A 82 -24.41 -5.63 -10.78
#